data_AF-A0A3A2Z2D7-F1
#
_entry.id   AF-A0A3A2Z2D7-F1
#
_cell.length_a   1.000
_cell.length_b   1.000
_cell.length_c   1.000
_cell.angle_alpha   90.00
_cell.angle_beta   90.00
_cell.angle_gamma   90.00
#
_symmetry.space_group_name_H-M   'P 1'
#
loop_
_entity.id
_entity.type
_entity.pdbx_description
1 polymer ?
#
loop_
_entity_poly.entity_id
_entity_poly.type
_entity_poly.pdbx_seq_one_letter_code
_entity_poly.pdbx_strand_id
1 'polypeptide(L)'
;TLKSLVSSTLRNPQIVEFRSLRSSVLSELRAIEKVAKQIESSEAETQPRTPEGDEEGSVDGEGDRHLAHALRSSNLPFYETVWTVAKTTCTGIVAFGKRFYWDVDAKDWEVAKKKTSMDKRKSVYVDIVADEGAEWVKVSTISE
;
A
#
# COMPACT_ATOMS: atom_id res chain seq x y z
N THR A 1 30.64 18.00 5.86
CA THR A 1 30.44 16.76 5.06
C THR A 1 29.09 16.78 4.39
N LEU A 2 28.97 16.16 3.21
CA LEU A 2 27.73 16.06 2.42
C LEU A 2 26.53 15.57 3.25
N LYS A 3 26.76 14.64 4.20
CA LYS A 3 25.77 14.18 5.21
C LYS A 3 25.12 15.31 6.00
N SER A 4 25.90 16.26 6.52
CA SER A 4 25.39 17.41 7.28
C SER A 4 24.55 18.35 6.42
N LEU A 5 24.93 18.53 5.15
CA LEU A 5 24.21 19.38 4.22
C LEU A 5 22.85 18.78 3.87
N VAL A 6 22.78 17.48 3.56
CA VAL A 6 21.54 16.75 3.26
C VAL A 6 20.58 16.75 4.46
N SER A 7 21.08 16.50 5.66
CA SER A 7 20.26 16.56 6.89
C SER A 7 19.76 17.98 7.22
N SER A 8 20.52 19.02 6.86
CA SER A 8 20.10 20.42 7.07
C SER A 8 19.09 20.91 6.02
N THR A 9 19.21 20.47 4.76
CA THR A 9 18.34 20.90 3.65
C THR A 9 17.03 20.11 3.60
N LEU A 10 17.05 18.83 3.95
CA LEU A 10 15.86 17.99 4.05
C LEU A 10 15.51 17.86 5.53
N ARG A 11 14.59 18.69 6.03
CA ARG A 11 14.20 18.76 7.45
C ARG A 11 13.70 17.46 8.12
N ASN A 12 13.72 16.33 7.42
CA ASN A 12 13.73 14.94 7.90
C ASN A 12 13.25 14.04 6.74
N PRO A 13 14.14 13.60 5.83
CA PRO A 13 13.74 12.78 4.68
C PRO A 13 13.07 11.48 5.13
N GLN A 14 13.53 10.89 6.23
CA GLN A 14 12.97 9.68 6.85
C GLN A 14 11.48 9.84 7.22
N ILE A 15 11.07 11.04 7.66
CA ILE A 15 9.66 11.31 8.02
C ILE A 15 8.77 11.38 6.77
N VAL A 16 9.29 11.90 5.65
CA VAL A 16 8.52 12.00 4.40
C VAL A 16 8.23 10.62 3.83
N GLU A 17 9.20 9.71 3.91
CA GLU A 17 9.06 8.36 3.36
C GLU A 17 8.19 7.46 4.27
N PHE A 18 8.23 7.66 5.60
CA PHE A 18 7.29 6.98 6.51
C PHE A 18 5.82 7.39 6.27
N ARG A 19 5.57 8.61 5.80
CA ARG A 19 4.21 9.04 5.44
C ARG A 19 3.62 8.21 4.30
N SER A 20 4.45 7.67 3.41
CA SER A 20 3.98 6.83 2.31
C SER A 20 3.33 5.54 2.84
N LEU A 21 4.06 4.77 3.65
CA LEU A 21 3.52 3.56 4.28
C LEU A 21 2.27 3.87 5.10
N ARG A 22 2.32 4.91 5.94
CA ARG A 22 1.16 5.32 6.75
C ARG A 22 -0.05 5.65 5.88
N SER A 23 0.15 6.39 4.79
CA SER A 23 -0.93 6.74 3.87
C SER A 23 -1.54 5.51 3.22
N SER A 24 -0.72 4.56 2.77
CA SER A 24 -1.17 3.30 2.18
C SER A 24 -1.96 2.45 3.18
N VAL A 25 -1.48 2.31 4.42
CA VAL A 25 -2.20 1.60 5.47
C VAL A 25 -3.55 2.27 5.77
N LEU A 26 -3.59 3.60 5.85
CA LEU A 26 -4.83 4.33 6.09
C LEU A 26 -5.83 4.20 4.93
N SER A 27 -5.38 4.16 3.67
CA SER A 27 -6.27 3.94 2.54
C SER A 27 -6.86 2.53 2.54
N GLU A 28 -6.07 1.52 2.89
CA GLU A 28 -6.57 0.14 3.04
C GLU A 28 -7.59 0.04 4.17
N LEU A 29 -7.31 0.62 5.34
CA LEU A 29 -8.25 0.61 6.46
C LEU A 29 -9.59 1.26 6.09
N ARG A 30 -9.56 2.39 5.38
CA ARG A 30 -10.79 3.04 4.88
C ARG A 30 -11.53 2.18 3.87
N ALA A 31 -10.82 1.47 3.00
CA ALA A 31 -11.44 0.57 2.03
C ALA A 31 -12.14 -0.60 2.73
N ILE A 32 -11.48 -1.22 3.71
CA ILE A 32 -12.04 -2.32 4.51
C ILE A 32 -13.23 -1.83 5.34
N GLU A 33 -13.13 -0.67 5.99
CA GLU A 33 -14.24 -0.08 6.75
C GLU A 33 -15.47 0.18 5.87
N LYS A 34 -15.25 0.60 4.60
CA LYS A 34 -16.33 0.77 3.63
C LYS A 34 -16.98 -0.56 3.29
N VAL A 35 -16.19 -1.62 3.07
CA VAL A 35 -16.69 -2.97 2.82
C VAL A 35 -17.48 -3.49 4.02
N ALA A 36 -16.99 -3.29 5.24
CA ALA A 36 -17.69 -3.67 6.47
C ALA A 36 -19.07 -3.01 6.58
N LYS A 37 -19.15 -1.69 6.33
CA LYS A 37 -20.43 -0.96 6.31
C LYS A 37 -21.41 -1.47 5.25
N GLN A 38 -20.90 -1.92 4.09
CA GLN A 38 -21.73 -2.50 3.04
C GLN A 38 -22.33 -3.85 3.48
N ILE A 39 -21.53 -4.69 4.14
CA ILE A 39 -21.99 -5.96 4.71
C ILE A 39 -23.10 -5.70 5.75
N GLU A 40 -22.87 -4.80 6.70
CA GLU A 40 -23.86 -4.44 7.73
C GLU A 40 -25.17 -3.90 7.13
N SER A 41 -25.10 -3.11 6.04
CA SER A 41 -26.29 -2.63 5.35
C SER A 41 -27.04 -3.73 4.60
N SER A 42 -26.34 -4.66 3.96
CA SER A 42 -26.95 -5.80 3.26
C SER A 42 -27.64 -6.75 4.25
N GLU A 43 -27.01 -7.04 5.40
CA GLU A 43 -27.60 -7.87 6.45
C GLU A 43 -28.87 -7.23 7.08
N ALA A 44 -28.92 -5.89 7.15
CA ALA A 44 -30.09 -5.17 7.64
C ALA A 44 -31.28 -5.21 6.65
N GLU A 45 -31.03 -5.34 5.35
CA GLU A 45 -32.05 -5.45 4.31
C GLU A 45 -32.65 -6.87 4.21
N THR A 46 -31.96 -7.90 4.70
CA THR A 46 -32.38 -9.32 4.63
C THR A 46 -33.27 -9.80 5.80
N GLN A 47 -33.70 -8.94 6.73
CA GLN A 47 -34.69 -9.34 7.75
C GLN A 47 -36.12 -9.51 7.16
N PRO A 48 -36.90 -10.51 7.62
CA PRO A 48 -37.92 -11.17 6.81
C PRO A 48 -39.19 -10.32 6.62
N ARG A 49 -39.48 -9.95 5.38
CA ARG A 49 -40.86 -9.74 4.93
C ARG A 49 -41.47 -11.11 4.62
N THR A 50 -42.65 -11.33 5.17
CA THR A 50 -43.59 -12.47 5.08
C THR A 50 -43.44 -13.43 3.89
N PRO A 51 -43.69 -14.75 4.08
CA PRO A 51 -43.46 -15.75 3.05
C PRO A 51 -44.70 -15.92 2.18
N GLU A 52 -44.86 -15.18 1.09
CA GLU A 52 -45.78 -15.56 0.00
C GLU A 52 -45.34 -14.88 -1.30
N GLY A 53 -44.90 -15.68 -2.28
CA GLY A 53 -44.73 -15.26 -3.67
C GLY A 53 -43.35 -15.58 -4.26
N ASP A 54 -43.28 -16.67 -5.01
CA ASP A 54 -42.18 -17.02 -5.91
C ASP A 54 -41.89 -15.87 -6.91
N GLU A 55 -40.63 -15.47 -7.07
CA GLU A 55 -39.99 -15.28 -8.39
C GLU A 55 -38.48 -15.00 -8.25
N GLU A 56 -37.72 -15.67 -9.11
CA GLU A 56 -36.28 -15.82 -9.16
C GLU A 56 -35.52 -14.51 -9.40
N GLY A 57 -34.37 -14.35 -8.73
CA GLY A 57 -33.45 -13.25 -9.01
C GLY A 57 -32.24 -13.26 -8.09
N SER A 58 -31.31 -14.18 -8.32
CA SER A 58 -30.03 -14.35 -7.63
C SER A 58 -29.07 -13.16 -7.80
N VAL A 59 -29.38 -12.02 -7.20
CA VAL A 59 -28.51 -10.82 -7.20
C VAL A 59 -27.64 -10.75 -5.94
N ASP A 60 -28.10 -11.33 -4.83
CA ASP A 60 -27.41 -11.26 -3.53
C ASP A 60 -26.06 -12.01 -3.53
N GLY A 61 -25.98 -13.12 -4.27
CA GLY A 61 -24.75 -13.92 -4.34
C GLY A 61 -23.60 -13.25 -5.12
N GLU A 62 -23.87 -12.28 -6.00
CA GLU A 62 -22.82 -11.57 -6.73
C GLU A 62 -22.20 -10.46 -5.86
N GLY A 63 -23.03 -9.72 -5.11
CA GLY A 63 -22.60 -8.73 -4.14
C GLY A 63 -21.70 -9.31 -3.05
N ASP A 64 -22.11 -10.42 -2.43
CA ASP A 64 -21.32 -11.11 -1.40
C ASP A 64 -19.99 -11.63 -1.95
N ARG A 65 -19.97 -12.12 -3.19
CA ARG A 65 -18.73 -12.56 -3.85
C ARG A 65 -17.78 -11.41 -4.13
N HIS A 66 -18.30 -10.24 -4.51
CA HIS A 66 -17.49 -9.03 -4.69
C HIS A 66 -16.92 -8.52 -3.35
N LEU A 67 -17.70 -8.55 -2.27
CA LEU A 67 -17.26 -8.17 -0.93
C LEU A 67 -16.20 -9.14 -0.39
N ALA A 68 -16.43 -10.45 -0.53
CA ALA A 68 -15.46 -11.49 -0.16
C ALA A 68 -14.17 -11.39 -0.97
N HIS A 69 -14.27 -11.12 -2.27
CA HIS A 69 -13.11 -10.86 -3.13
C HIS A 69 -12.35 -9.61 -2.67
N ALA A 70 -13.05 -8.52 -2.34
CA ALA A 70 -12.44 -7.29 -1.85
C ALA A 70 -11.62 -7.54 -0.58
N LEU A 71 -12.18 -8.28 0.39
CA LEU A 71 -11.48 -8.64 1.63
C LEU A 71 -10.25 -9.53 1.34
N ARG A 72 -10.40 -10.56 0.50
CA ARG A 72 -9.29 -11.47 0.13
C ARG A 72 -8.18 -10.76 -0.63
N SER A 73 -8.53 -9.75 -1.43
CA SER A 73 -7.57 -8.94 -2.19
C SER A 73 -6.95 -7.78 -1.40
N SER A 74 -7.28 -7.63 -0.10
CA SER A 74 -6.71 -6.56 0.73
C SER A 74 -5.20 -6.71 0.89
N ASN A 75 -4.50 -5.59 0.81
CA ASN A 75 -3.05 -5.54 0.97
C ASN A 75 -2.60 -5.31 2.42
N LEU A 76 -3.53 -5.34 3.39
CA LEU A 76 -3.22 -5.10 4.80
C LEU A 76 -2.20 -6.12 5.37
N PRO A 77 -2.31 -7.44 5.11
CA PRO A 77 -1.33 -8.42 5.59
C PRO A 77 0.09 -8.17 5.05
N PHE A 78 0.19 -7.65 3.82
CA PHE A 78 1.46 -7.24 3.24
C PHE A 78 2.09 -6.09 4.03
N TYR A 79 1.33 -5.03 4.32
CA TYR A 79 1.85 -3.89 5.08
C TYR A 79 2.21 -4.25 6.53
N GLU A 80 1.48 -5.17 7.15
CA GLU A 80 1.83 -5.71 8.46
C GLU A 80 3.16 -6.47 8.42
N THR A 81 3.36 -7.30 7.40
CA THR A 81 4.61 -8.04 7.20
C THR A 81 5.78 -7.09 6.97
N VAL A 82 5.61 -6.08 6.11
CA VAL A 82 6.62 -5.02 5.88
C VAL A 82 6.99 -4.33 7.18
N TRP A 83 6.00 -3.96 7.99
CA TRP A 83 6.24 -3.32 9.29
C TRP A 83 6.93 -4.25 10.29
N THR A 84 6.57 -5.53 10.30
CA THR A 84 7.16 -6.53 11.19
C THR A 84 8.63 -6.74 10.86
N VAL A 85 8.96 -6.99 9.60
CA VAL A 85 10.34 -7.11 9.11
C VAL A 85 11.14 -5.86 9.46
N ALA A 86 10.60 -4.67 9.17
CA ALA A 86 11.27 -3.42 9.47
C ALA A 86 11.63 -3.26 10.96
N LYS A 87 10.78 -3.74 11.88
CA LYS A 87 11.03 -3.66 13.32
C LYS A 87 12.01 -4.73 13.84
N THR A 88 11.97 -5.93 13.27
CA THR A 88 12.69 -7.08 13.84
C THR A 88 14.07 -7.27 13.21
N THR A 89 14.23 -6.96 11.93
CA THR A 89 15.45 -7.25 11.18
C THR A 89 16.22 -6.01 10.77
N CYS A 90 15.54 -4.87 10.56
CA CYS A 90 16.17 -3.67 10.03
C CYS A 90 16.57 -2.68 11.14
N THR A 91 17.69 -2.01 10.93
CA THR A 91 18.11 -0.84 11.73
C THR A 91 18.31 0.37 10.83
N GLY A 92 18.15 1.58 11.38
CA GLY A 92 18.41 2.81 10.61
C GLY A 92 17.50 2.98 9.38
N ILE A 93 16.20 2.68 9.53
CA ILE A 93 15.21 2.78 8.45
C ILE A 93 15.24 4.17 7.81
N VAL A 94 15.40 4.20 6.49
CA VAL A 94 15.45 5.41 5.68
C VAL A 94 14.14 5.67 4.96
N ALA A 95 13.54 4.62 4.40
CA ALA A 95 12.33 4.75 3.59
C ALA A 95 11.51 3.47 3.54
N PHE A 96 10.22 3.63 3.28
CA PHE A 96 9.30 2.55 2.91
C PHE A 96 8.79 2.77 1.49
N GLY A 97 8.70 1.69 0.70
CA GLY A 97 8.07 1.71 -0.61
C GLY A 97 8.72 2.67 -1.60
N LYS A 98 10.04 2.60 -1.77
CA LYS A 98 10.82 3.53 -2.59
C LYS A 98 11.17 2.94 -3.94
N ARG A 99 11.01 3.74 -5.00
CA ARG A 99 11.46 3.39 -6.35
C ARG A 99 12.78 4.09 -6.67
N PHE A 100 13.77 3.30 -7.07
CA PHE A 100 15.05 3.77 -7.58
C PHE A 100 15.07 3.60 -9.10
N TYR A 101 15.66 4.56 -9.81
CA TYR A 101 15.81 4.53 -11.25
C TYR A 101 17.30 4.53 -11.61
N TRP A 102 17.68 3.83 -12.67
CA TRP A 102 19.05 3.84 -13.20
C TRP A 102 19.06 4.25 -14.69
N ASP A 103 20.25 4.61 -15.21
CA ASP A 103 20.45 5.21 -16.53
C ASP A 103 19.59 6.46 -16.81
N VAL A 104 19.34 7.29 -15.79
CA VAL A 104 18.74 8.60 -16.02
C VAL A 104 19.88 9.58 -16.25
N ASP A 105 20.01 10.10 -17.47
CA ASP A 105 21.01 11.12 -17.77
C ASP A 105 20.82 12.31 -16.82
N ALA A 106 21.91 12.88 -16.31
CA ALA A 106 21.85 13.96 -15.31
C ALA A 106 21.05 15.18 -15.82
N LYS A 107 21.04 15.39 -17.15
CA LYS A 107 20.26 16.44 -17.82
C LYS A 107 18.75 16.13 -17.84
N ASP A 108 18.41 14.84 -17.87
CA ASP A 108 17.05 14.35 -17.84
C ASP A 108 16.50 14.21 -16.42
N TRP A 109 17.35 14.12 -15.39
CA TRP A 109 16.91 14.00 -13.99
C TRP A 109 16.05 15.18 -13.50
N GLU A 110 16.40 16.42 -13.85
CA GLU A 110 15.62 17.61 -13.48
C GLU A 110 14.28 17.68 -14.23
N VAL A 111 14.23 17.15 -15.45
CA VAL A 111 12.99 17.03 -16.25
C VAL A 111 12.14 15.85 -15.74
N ALA A 112 12.80 14.76 -15.35
CA ALA A 112 12.22 13.54 -14.85
C ALA A 112 11.55 13.72 -13.48
N LYS A 113 12.14 14.50 -12.57
CA LYS A 113 11.51 14.88 -11.29
C LYS A 113 10.13 15.53 -11.48
N LYS A 114 9.93 16.25 -12.59
CA LYS A 114 8.65 16.89 -12.93
C LYS A 114 7.70 15.97 -13.67
N LYS A 115 8.17 14.89 -14.29
CA LYS A 115 7.33 13.92 -14.99
C LYS A 115 6.90 12.83 -14.02
N THR A 116 5.58 12.67 -13.85
CA THR A 116 4.98 11.59 -13.05
C THR A 116 5.22 10.19 -13.62
N SER A 117 5.81 10.07 -14.82
CA SER A 117 6.04 8.81 -15.53
C SER A 117 7.48 8.73 -16.04
N MET A 118 8.40 8.36 -15.15
CA MET A 118 9.71 7.81 -15.53
C MET A 118 9.55 6.39 -16.08
N ASP A 119 10.47 5.95 -16.94
CA ASP A 119 10.45 4.59 -17.47
C ASP A 119 10.62 3.56 -16.34
N LYS A 120 9.60 2.73 -16.14
CA LYS A 120 9.58 1.72 -15.08
C LYS A 120 10.52 0.55 -15.39
N ARG A 121 10.93 0.37 -16.65
CA ARG A 121 11.83 -0.72 -17.09
C ARG A 121 13.23 -0.58 -16.50
N LYS A 122 13.66 0.65 -16.24
CA LYS A 122 14.94 0.97 -15.60
C LYS A 122 14.75 1.41 -14.16
N SER A 123 13.92 0.68 -13.43
CA SER A 123 13.59 1.00 -12.05
C SER A 123 13.42 -0.24 -11.18
N VAL A 124 13.73 -0.11 -9.90
CA VAL A 124 13.50 -1.12 -8.88
C VAL A 124 12.67 -0.52 -7.77
N TYR A 125 11.67 -1.27 -7.31
CA TYR A 125 10.82 -0.88 -6.19
C TYR A 125 11.16 -1.73 -4.96
N VAL A 126 11.66 -1.06 -3.93
CA VAL A 126 12.12 -1.64 -2.68
C VAL A 126 11.11 -1.32 -1.60
N ASP A 127 10.74 -2.33 -0.79
CA ASP A 127 9.70 -2.17 0.22
C ASP A 127 10.25 -1.50 1.48
N ILE A 128 11.50 -1.80 1.85
CA ILE A 128 12.20 -1.16 2.98
C ILE A 128 13.62 -0.80 2.57
N VAL A 129 14.04 0.43 2.87
CA VAL A 129 15.43 0.88 2.77
C VAL A 129 15.94 1.11 4.18
N ALA A 130 16.98 0.39 4.58
CA ALA A 130 17.54 0.37 5.92
C ALA A 130 19.07 0.55 5.89
N ASP A 131 19.70 0.53 7.05
CA ASP A 131 21.14 0.71 7.26
C ASP A 131 21.70 1.96 6.54
N GLU A 132 21.09 3.12 6.82
CA GLU A 132 21.43 4.40 6.17
C GLU A 132 21.34 4.39 4.63
N GLY A 133 20.67 3.40 4.03
CA GLY A 133 20.52 3.24 2.58
C GLY A 133 21.37 2.12 1.99
N ALA A 134 22.17 1.41 2.79
CA ALA A 134 22.97 0.29 2.33
C ALA A 134 22.17 -1.02 2.22
N GLU A 135 21.13 -1.20 3.03
CA GLU A 135 20.31 -2.41 3.05
C GLU A 135 18.97 -2.20 2.34
N TRP A 136 18.67 -3.03 1.35
CA TRP A 136 17.46 -2.94 0.53
C TRP A 136 16.68 -4.24 0.67
N VAL A 137 15.48 -4.15 1.25
CA VAL A 137 14.66 -5.34 1.56
C VAL A 137 13.43 -5.37 0.67
N LYS A 138 13.22 -6.53 0.05
CA LYS A 138 12.00 -6.87 -0.69
C LYS A 138 11.17 -7.82 0.17
N VAL A 139 9.89 -7.48 0.36
CA VAL A 139 8.94 -8.30 1.12
C VAL A 139 7.99 -8.95 0.13
N SER A 140 7.73 -10.25 0.31
CA SER A 140 6.77 -11.00 -0.50
C SER A 140 5.90 -11.83 0.42
N THR A 141 4.59 -11.64 0.33
CA THR A 141 3.59 -12.42 1.03
C THR A 141 2.93 -13.37 0.03
N ILE A 142 2.68 -14.61 0.43
CA ILE A 142 1.91 -15.56 -0.36
C ILE A 142 0.46 -15.40 0.09
N SER A 143 -0.41 -14.93 -0.80
CA SER A 143 -1.86 -14.94 -0.59
C SER A 143 -2.42 -16.28 -1.09
N GLU A 144 -3.31 -16.87 -0.30
CA GLU A 144 -4.04 -18.11 -0.63
C GLU A 144 -5.09 -17.88 -1.73
#